data_AF-A0A947BUP9-F1
#
_entry.id   AF-A0A947BUP9-F1
#
_cell.length_a   1.000
_cell.length_b   1.000
_cell.length_c   1.000
_cell.angle_alpha   90.00
_cell.angle_beta   90.00
_cell.angle_gamma   90.00
#
_symmetry.space_group_name_H-M   'P 1'
#
loop_
_entity.id
_entity.type
_entity.pdbx_description
1 polymer ?
#
loop_
_entity_poly.entity_id
_entity_poly.type
_entity_poly.pdbx_seq_one_letter_code
_entity_poly.pdbx_strand_id
1 'polypeptide(L)'
;KQIYTELLRSHATVLADLQKMAQALATIDVLSNLARRAIELDLNEPTLTDAPGISIRAGRHPVVEQVLDEPFIANDLDLSDERRLLVVTGPNMGGKSTYMRQAALIVILAHMGSYVPAEAATIGPIDRIFTRIGAADDLSGGRSTFMVEMTEAANILNNATEHSLVLMDEIGRGTSTFDGLSLAWAVAHHIGENVRAFTLFATHYFELTGLADELEGCANLHLDATEHRDALIFMHKVKDGPANQSFGLQVAKLAGVPPKVIRRARKYLGELERQSIQQSAGMSPQQELVFAEAQPVEDELRDTLEDLDPDDMSPKQALAALYDLKNKF
;
A
#
# COMPACT_ATOMS: atom_id res chain seq x y z
N LYS A 1 -13.71 5.41 -64.20
CA LYS A 1 -13.03 6.50 -63.44
C LYS A 1 -13.99 7.65 -63.12
N GLN A 2 -14.67 8.24 -64.11
CA GLN A 2 -15.61 9.34 -63.90
C GLN A 2 -16.80 8.99 -62.98
N ILE A 3 -17.45 7.86 -63.21
CA ILE A 3 -18.58 7.37 -62.37
C ILE A 3 -18.17 7.23 -60.89
N TYR A 4 -16.96 6.76 -60.60
CA TYR A 4 -16.45 6.64 -59.24
C TYR A 4 -16.24 8.00 -58.57
N THR A 5 -15.73 9.00 -59.30
CA THR A 5 -15.57 10.36 -58.78
C THR A 5 -16.91 11.05 -58.54
N GLU A 6 -17.91 10.83 -59.40
CA GLU A 6 -19.28 11.32 -59.19
C GLU A 6 -19.95 10.67 -57.98
N LEU A 7 -19.74 9.35 -57.79
CA LEU A 7 -20.19 8.63 -56.60
C LEU A 7 -19.59 9.24 -55.33
N LEU A 8 -18.28 9.46 -55.28
CA LEU A 8 -17.62 10.08 -54.12
C LEU A 8 -18.15 11.49 -53.84
N ARG A 9 -18.38 12.31 -54.87
CA ARG A 9 -18.95 13.66 -54.71
C ARG A 9 -20.37 13.61 -54.16
N SER A 10 -21.21 12.69 -54.64
CA SER A 10 -22.57 12.51 -54.11
C SER A 10 -22.55 12.10 -52.62
N HIS A 11 -21.69 11.16 -52.23
CA HIS A 11 -21.59 10.72 -50.84
C HIS A 11 -20.99 11.77 -49.92
N ALA A 12 -20.10 12.62 -50.43
CA ALA A 12 -19.55 13.75 -49.66
C ALA A 12 -20.65 14.71 -49.18
N THR A 13 -21.77 14.85 -49.90
CA THR A 13 -22.89 15.71 -49.48
C THR A 13 -23.64 15.19 -48.26
N VAL A 14 -23.59 13.87 -48.00
CA VAL A 14 -24.28 13.20 -46.88
C VAL A 14 -23.30 12.67 -45.82
N LEU A 15 -22.00 12.96 -45.96
CA LEU A 15 -20.96 12.45 -45.07
C LEU A 15 -21.23 12.77 -43.60
N ALA A 16 -21.70 13.99 -43.31
CA ALA A 16 -22.01 14.41 -41.94
C ALA A 16 -23.12 13.55 -41.31
N ASP A 17 -24.13 13.16 -42.08
CA ASP A 17 -25.22 12.31 -41.59
C ASP A 17 -24.78 10.86 -41.44
N LEU A 18 -23.91 10.36 -42.32
CA LEU A 18 -23.27 9.05 -42.16
C LEU A 18 -22.39 9.00 -40.89
N GLN A 19 -21.65 10.06 -40.58
CA GLN A 19 -20.86 10.15 -39.34
C GLN A 19 -21.74 10.17 -38.09
N LYS A 20 -22.86 10.91 -38.10
CA LYS A 20 -23.86 10.88 -37.02
C LYS A 20 -24.44 9.49 -36.83
N MET A 21 -24.82 8.82 -37.92
CA MET A 21 -25.33 7.46 -37.88
C MET A 21 -24.29 6.48 -37.31
N ALA A 22 -23.04 6.57 -37.74
CA ALA A 22 -21.96 5.74 -37.21
C ALA A 22 -21.75 5.96 -35.70
N GLN A 23 -21.78 7.20 -35.23
CA GLN A 23 -21.68 7.53 -33.80
C GLN A 23 -22.86 6.95 -33.01
N ALA A 24 -24.09 7.07 -33.53
CA ALA A 24 -25.28 6.51 -32.89
C ALA A 24 -25.22 4.98 -32.80
N LEU A 25 -24.80 4.31 -33.88
CA LEU A 25 -24.60 2.86 -33.89
C LEU A 25 -23.53 2.43 -32.89
N ALA A 26 -22.41 3.16 -32.80
CA ALA A 26 -21.37 2.88 -31.81
C ALA A 26 -21.87 3.05 -30.37
N THR A 27 -22.67 4.08 -30.09
CA THR A 27 -23.28 4.26 -28.77
C THR A 27 -24.24 3.11 -28.42
N ILE A 28 -25.08 2.67 -29.36
CA ILE A 28 -25.98 1.53 -29.15
C ILE A 28 -25.19 0.25 -28.88
N ASP A 29 -24.12 -0.01 -29.63
CA ASP A 29 -23.27 -1.18 -29.48
C ASP A 29 -22.62 -1.22 -28.09
N VAL A 30 -22.02 -0.10 -27.65
CA VAL A 30 -21.39 0.01 -26.31
C VAL A 30 -22.42 -0.19 -25.20
N LEU A 31 -23.57 0.49 -25.25
CA LEU A 31 -24.60 0.37 -24.21
C LEU A 31 -25.19 -1.05 -24.17
N SER A 32 -25.40 -1.68 -25.31
CA SER A 32 -25.89 -3.07 -25.40
C SER A 32 -24.85 -4.04 -24.82
N ASN A 33 -23.57 -3.83 -25.10
CA ASN A 33 -22.50 -4.63 -24.51
C ASN A 33 -22.43 -4.46 -22.98
N LEU A 34 -22.52 -3.23 -22.46
CA LEU A 34 -22.50 -2.98 -21.01
C LEU A 34 -23.69 -3.65 -20.31
N ALA A 35 -24.90 -3.54 -20.86
CA ALA A 35 -26.08 -4.22 -20.33
C ALA A 35 -25.91 -5.75 -20.33
N ARG A 36 -25.38 -6.32 -21.43
CA ARG A 36 -25.09 -7.75 -21.52
C ARG A 36 -24.04 -8.19 -20.49
N ARG A 37 -22.95 -7.43 -20.32
CA ARG A 37 -21.93 -7.70 -19.30
C ARG A 37 -22.49 -7.62 -17.89
N ALA A 38 -23.38 -6.68 -17.62
CA ALA A 38 -24.01 -6.54 -16.31
C ALA A 38 -24.79 -7.80 -15.90
N ILE A 39 -25.55 -8.38 -16.83
CA ILE A 39 -26.30 -9.62 -16.59
C ILE A 39 -25.37 -10.82 -16.45
N GLU A 40 -24.41 -10.98 -17.36
CA GLU A 40 -23.53 -12.16 -17.38
C GLU A 40 -22.54 -12.21 -16.21
N LEU A 41 -22.14 -11.05 -15.69
CA LEU A 41 -21.14 -10.93 -14.62
C LEU A 41 -21.76 -10.56 -13.26
N ASP A 42 -23.09 -10.58 -13.16
CA ASP A 42 -23.84 -10.23 -11.95
C ASP A 42 -23.43 -8.85 -11.38
N LEU A 43 -23.38 -7.84 -12.25
CA LEU A 43 -23.04 -6.46 -11.87
C LEU A 43 -24.30 -5.72 -11.44
N ASN A 44 -24.16 -4.78 -10.51
CA ASN A 44 -25.27 -3.97 -9.99
C ASN A 44 -25.10 -2.49 -10.33
N GLU A 45 -26.21 -1.76 -10.40
CA GLU A 45 -26.23 -0.33 -10.69
C GLU A 45 -25.60 0.46 -9.54
N PRO A 46 -24.53 1.25 -9.76
CA PRO A 46 -23.97 2.12 -8.73
C PRO A 46 -24.83 3.37 -8.54
N THR A 47 -24.84 3.92 -7.33
CA THR A 47 -25.40 5.25 -7.05
C THR A 47 -24.29 6.29 -7.13
N LEU A 48 -24.41 7.25 -8.05
CA LEU A 48 -23.53 8.42 -8.09
C LEU A 48 -24.12 9.54 -7.21
N THR A 49 -23.28 10.19 -6.41
CA THR A 49 -23.72 11.26 -5.50
C THR A 49 -22.80 12.47 -5.60
N ASP A 50 -23.30 13.64 -5.21
CA ASP A 50 -22.49 14.87 -5.12
C ASP A 50 -21.68 14.94 -3.81
N ALA A 51 -21.97 14.06 -2.84
CA ALA A 51 -21.25 13.99 -1.57
C ALA A 51 -19.91 13.25 -1.75
N PRO A 52 -18.77 13.78 -1.26
CA PRO A 52 -17.50 13.08 -1.29
C PRO A 52 -17.57 11.75 -0.52
N GLY A 53 -17.05 10.68 -1.14
CA GLY A 53 -16.92 9.38 -0.49
C GLY A 53 -16.99 8.22 -1.49
N ILE A 54 -16.54 7.06 -1.05
CA ILE A 54 -16.61 5.80 -1.80
C ILE A 54 -17.08 4.73 -0.82
N SER A 55 -18.29 4.22 -1.02
CA SER A 55 -18.83 3.10 -0.25
C SER A 55 -19.13 1.94 -1.19
N ILE A 56 -18.52 0.79 -0.96
CA ILE A 56 -18.66 -0.43 -1.76
C ILE A 56 -18.99 -1.58 -0.81
N ARG A 57 -20.10 -2.27 -1.06
CA ARG A 57 -20.46 -3.51 -0.36
C ARG A 57 -20.23 -4.72 -1.25
N ALA A 58 -19.54 -5.71 -0.72
CA ALA A 58 -19.18 -6.96 -1.39
C ALA A 58 -18.57 -6.71 -2.80
N GLY A 59 -17.61 -5.79 -2.88
CA GLY A 59 -16.89 -5.49 -4.11
C GLY A 59 -15.96 -6.63 -4.53
N ARG A 60 -15.92 -6.90 -5.84
CA ARG A 60 -15.13 -7.94 -6.48
C ARG A 60 -14.24 -7.36 -7.56
N HIS A 61 -13.12 -8.03 -7.84
CA HIS A 61 -12.23 -7.62 -8.92
C HIS A 61 -12.71 -8.20 -10.26
N PRO A 62 -13.15 -7.38 -11.24
CA PRO A 62 -13.89 -7.86 -12.42
C PRO A 62 -13.09 -8.77 -13.34
N VAL A 63 -11.75 -8.68 -13.34
CA VAL A 63 -10.87 -9.56 -14.12
C VAL A 63 -10.44 -10.80 -13.33
N VAL A 64 -9.90 -10.63 -12.11
CA VAL A 64 -9.39 -11.74 -11.30
C VAL A 64 -10.49 -12.76 -10.99
N GLU A 65 -11.72 -12.30 -10.72
CA GLU A 65 -12.89 -13.17 -10.51
C GLU A 65 -13.14 -14.14 -11.68
N GLN A 66 -12.83 -13.74 -12.91
CA GLN A 66 -13.09 -14.54 -14.11
C GLN A 66 -11.97 -15.56 -14.42
N VAL A 67 -10.80 -15.40 -13.79
CA VAL A 67 -9.60 -16.21 -14.07
C VAL A 67 -9.33 -17.21 -12.96
N LEU A 68 -9.89 -16.99 -11.76
CA LEU A 68 -9.75 -17.93 -10.64
C LEU A 68 -10.61 -19.18 -10.86
N ASP A 69 -10.04 -20.35 -10.58
CA ASP A 69 -10.77 -21.62 -10.50
C ASP A 69 -11.63 -21.71 -9.22
N GLU A 70 -11.26 -20.94 -8.19
CA GLU A 70 -11.95 -20.89 -6.90
C GLU A 70 -12.80 -19.61 -6.77
N PRO A 71 -13.86 -19.61 -5.93
CA PRO A 71 -14.70 -18.43 -5.73
C PRO A 71 -13.90 -17.22 -5.23
N PHE A 72 -14.12 -16.05 -5.86
CA PHE A 72 -13.54 -14.79 -5.41
C PHE A 72 -14.18 -14.32 -4.10
N ILE A 73 -13.36 -13.86 -3.14
CA ILE A 73 -13.84 -13.35 -1.85
C ILE A 73 -14.14 -11.86 -1.96
N ALA A 74 -15.43 -11.51 -1.86
CA ALA A 74 -15.90 -10.13 -1.92
C ALA A 74 -15.54 -9.32 -0.65
N ASN A 75 -15.19 -8.05 -0.84
CA ASN A 75 -14.74 -7.15 0.23
C ASN A 75 -15.46 -5.81 0.20
N ASP A 76 -15.75 -5.30 1.39
CA ASP A 76 -16.33 -3.97 1.55
C ASP A 76 -15.22 -2.92 1.51
N LEU A 77 -15.57 -1.69 1.13
CA LEU A 77 -14.71 -0.52 1.23
C LEU A 77 -15.56 0.66 1.66
N ASP A 78 -15.06 1.43 2.61
CA ASP A 78 -15.69 2.68 3.03
C ASP A 78 -14.61 3.76 3.18
N LEU A 79 -14.72 4.78 2.35
CA LEU A 79 -13.91 5.99 2.37
C LEU A 79 -14.86 7.18 2.49
N SER A 80 -14.77 7.90 3.61
CA SER A 80 -15.60 9.06 3.92
C SER A 80 -14.72 10.23 4.35
N ASP A 81 -15.29 11.39 4.68
CA ASP A 81 -14.50 12.51 5.19
C ASP A 81 -13.82 12.17 6.53
N GLU A 82 -14.45 11.33 7.35
CA GLU A 82 -13.93 10.82 8.62
C GLU A 82 -13.02 9.60 8.46
N ARG A 83 -12.83 9.11 7.23
CA ARG A 83 -12.06 7.88 6.95
C ARG A 83 -11.43 7.95 5.56
N ARG A 84 -10.48 8.86 5.38
CA ARG A 84 -9.86 9.14 4.07
C ARG A 84 -8.62 8.30 3.79
N LEU A 85 -7.85 7.92 4.82
CA LEU A 85 -6.60 7.16 4.65
C LEU A 85 -6.76 5.77 5.28
N LEU A 86 -6.62 4.72 4.47
CA LEU A 86 -6.67 3.33 4.92
C LEU A 86 -5.30 2.70 4.81
N VAL A 87 -4.65 2.44 5.94
CA VAL A 87 -3.39 1.68 5.99
C VAL A 87 -3.72 0.20 5.92
N VAL A 88 -3.39 -0.42 4.78
CA VAL A 88 -3.71 -1.82 4.49
C VAL A 88 -2.48 -2.71 4.76
N THR A 89 -2.56 -3.53 5.79
CA THR A 89 -1.50 -4.47 6.17
C THR A 89 -1.86 -5.91 5.83
N GLY A 90 -0.87 -6.79 5.84
CA GLY A 90 -1.06 -8.22 5.61
C GLY A 90 0.02 -8.83 4.70
N PRO A 91 0.02 -10.15 4.58
CA PRO A 91 1.03 -10.87 3.79
C PRO A 91 1.00 -10.46 2.30
N ASN A 92 2.12 -10.57 1.59
CA ASN A 92 2.24 -10.17 0.17
C ASN A 92 1.27 -10.93 -0.74
N MET A 93 0.93 -12.18 -0.42
CA MET A 93 -0.05 -13.00 -1.12
C MET A 93 -1.47 -12.89 -0.54
N GLY A 94 -1.69 -11.98 0.42
CA GLY A 94 -2.97 -11.81 1.09
C GLY A 94 -4.04 -11.11 0.25
N GLY A 95 -3.66 -10.46 -0.86
CA GLY A 95 -4.58 -9.78 -1.77
C GLY A 95 -4.63 -8.25 -1.65
N LYS A 96 -3.66 -7.60 -0.96
CA LYS A 96 -3.60 -6.12 -0.79
C LYS A 96 -3.76 -5.37 -2.12
N SER A 97 -2.90 -5.67 -3.10
CA SER A 97 -2.93 -5.01 -4.41
C SER A 97 -4.22 -5.29 -5.18
N THR A 98 -4.78 -6.50 -5.05
CA THR A 98 -6.06 -6.87 -5.68
C THR A 98 -7.21 -6.05 -5.07
N TYR A 99 -7.25 -5.93 -3.74
CA TYR A 99 -8.24 -5.11 -3.02
C TYR A 99 -8.16 -3.63 -3.42
N MET A 100 -6.95 -3.08 -3.56
CA MET A 100 -6.77 -1.71 -4.03
C MET A 100 -7.22 -1.53 -5.48
N ARG A 101 -6.76 -2.40 -6.39
CA ARG A 101 -7.12 -2.31 -7.81
C ARG A 101 -8.62 -2.49 -8.05
N GLN A 102 -9.32 -3.36 -7.31
CA GLN A 102 -10.76 -3.50 -7.47
C GLN A 102 -11.51 -2.21 -7.13
N ALA A 103 -11.08 -1.47 -6.10
CA ALA A 103 -11.70 -0.20 -5.72
C ALA A 103 -11.61 0.81 -6.87
N ALA A 104 -10.41 0.95 -7.45
CA ALA A 104 -10.16 1.80 -8.60
C ALA A 104 -11.01 1.41 -9.82
N LEU A 105 -11.08 0.12 -10.14
CA LEU A 105 -11.85 -0.40 -11.26
C LEU A 105 -13.36 -0.17 -11.07
N ILE A 106 -13.88 -0.34 -9.86
CA ILE A 106 -15.29 -0.06 -9.54
C ILE A 106 -15.60 1.42 -9.75
N VAL A 107 -14.74 2.33 -9.29
CA VAL A 107 -14.89 3.78 -9.50
C VAL A 107 -14.87 4.12 -11.00
N ILE A 108 -13.95 3.53 -11.78
CA ILE A 108 -13.87 3.73 -13.24
C ILE A 108 -15.15 3.25 -13.92
N LEU A 109 -15.63 2.04 -13.60
CA LEU A 109 -16.85 1.49 -14.19
C LEU A 109 -18.07 2.35 -13.88
N ALA A 110 -18.20 2.83 -12.63
CA ALA A 110 -19.29 3.71 -12.23
C ALA A 110 -19.29 5.03 -13.02
N HIS A 111 -18.14 5.72 -13.11
CA HIS A 111 -18.04 6.99 -13.85
C HIS A 111 -18.10 6.82 -15.38
N MET A 112 -17.82 5.62 -15.90
CA MET A 112 -18.06 5.28 -17.31
C MET A 112 -19.55 5.11 -17.62
N GLY A 113 -20.42 5.00 -16.61
CA GLY A 113 -21.86 4.71 -16.77
C GLY A 113 -22.17 3.23 -16.91
N SER A 114 -21.29 2.35 -16.41
CA SER A 114 -21.51 0.91 -16.33
C SER A 114 -22.04 0.49 -14.97
N TYR A 115 -22.65 -0.69 -14.94
CA TYR A 115 -22.87 -1.44 -13.71
C TYR A 115 -21.52 -1.90 -13.15
N VAL A 116 -21.46 -2.18 -11.84
CA VAL A 116 -20.23 -2.49 -11.10
C VAL A 116 -20.26 -3.85 -10.41
N PRO A 117 -19.10 -4.51 -10.22
CA PRO A 117 -19.00 -5.84 -9.58
C PRO A 117 -19.09 -5.75 -8.05
N ALA A 118 -20.21 -5.26 -7.53
CA ALA A 118 -20.48 -5.12 -6.09
C ALA A 118 -21.96 -5.43 -5.80
N GLU A 119 -22.30 -5.77 -4.56
CA GLU A 119 -23.71 -5.88 -4.14
C GLU A 119 -24.37 -4.50 -4.13
N ALA A 120 -23.65 -3.49 -3.66
CA ALA A 120 -24.04 -2.09 -3.72
C ALA A 120 -22.81 -1.20 -3.80
N ALA A 121 -22.89 -0.08 -4.51
CA ALA A 121 -21.83 0.93 -4.54
C ALA A 121 -22.44 2.33 -4.56
N THR A 122 -21.91 3.22 -3.73
CA THR A 122 -22.21 4.65 -3.71
C THR A 122 -20.91 5.41 -3.91
N ILE A 123 -20.80 6.16 -5.01
CA ILE A 123 -19.56 6.81 -5.44
C ILE A 123 -19.80 8.32 -5.55
N GLY A 124 -19.03 9.08 -4.79
CA GLY A 124 -18.98 10.54 -4.83
C GLY A 124 -18.17 11.09 -6.02
N PRO A 125 -17.96 12.41 -6.08
CA PRO A 125 -17.11 13.01 -7.09
C PRO A 125 -15.64 12.61 -6.91
N ILE A 126 -15.04 12.04 -7.97
CA ILE A 126 -13.60 11.73 -8.06
C ILE A 126 -12.99 12.45 -9.25
N ASP A 127 -11.92 13.22 -9.02
CA ASP A 127 -11.27 14.01 -10.08
C ASP A 127 -10.20 13.22 -10.85
N ARG A 128 -9.42 12.40 -10.12
CA ARG A 128 -8.30 11.61 -10.64
C ARG A 128 -8.09 10.36 -9.81
N ILE A 129 -7.59 9.31 -10.48
CA ILE A 129 -7.08 8.11 -9.82
C ILE A 129 -5.58 8.06 -10.00
N PHE A 130 -4.85 8.06 -8.89
CA PHE A 130 -3.41 7.94 -8.84
C PHE A 130 -3.02 6.56 -8.37
N THR A 131 -2.07 5.94 -9.06
CA THR A 131 -1.55 4.62 -8.69
C THR A 131 -0.04 4.66 -8.61
N ARG A 132 0.49 4.30 -7.44
CA ARG A 132 1.81 3.70 -7.32
C ARG A 132 1.58 2.24 -6.95
N ILE A 133 1.40 1.40 -7.95
CA ILE A 133 1.34 -0.05 -7.77
C ILE A 133 2.44 -0.61 -8.63
N GLY A 134 3.48 -1.17 -8.00
CA GLY A 134 4.80 -1.40 -8.59
C GLY A 134 4.81 -1.85 -10.05
N ALA A 135 5.70 -1.26 -10.84
CA ALA A 135 6.00 -1.68 -12.20
C ALA A 135 6.88 -2.94 -12.20
N ALA A 136 6.69 -3.81 -13.19
CA ALA A 136 7.71 -4.78 -13.56
C ALA A 136 8.99 -4.03 -13.96
N ASP A 137 10.16 -4.54 -13.56
CA ASP A 137 11.44 -3.87 -13.70
C ASP A 137 11.65 -3.26 -15.09
N ASP A 138 11.80 -1.94 -15.17
CA ASP A 138 12.34 -1.28 -16.36
C ASP A 138 13.86 -1.35 -16.31
N LEU A 139 14.40 -2.55 -16.55
CA LEU A 139 15.85 -2.76 -16.71
C LEU A 139 16.41 -2.03 -17.94
N SER A 140 15.55 -1.56 -18.85
CA SER A 140 15.91 -0.91 -20.13
C SER A 140 16.13 0.61 -20.02
N GLY A 141 15.55 1.29 -19.03
CA GLY A 141 15.53 2.75 -18.92
C GLY A 141 16.75 3.41 -18.25
N GLY A 142 17.67 2.63 -17.68
CA GLY A 142 18.88 3.15 -17.01
C GLY A 142 18.61 3.97 -15.73
N ARG A 143 17.38 3.93 -15.19
CA ARG A 143 16.99 4.56 -13.92
C ARG A 143 16.85 3.49 -12.83
N SER A 144 17.28 3.81 -11.62
CA SER A 144 17.04 2.94 -10.45
C SER A 144 15.52 2.77 -10.23
N THR A 145 15.08 1.56 -9.91
CA THR A 145 13.69 1.26 -9.55
C THR A 145 13.17 2.17 -8.44
N PHE A 146 14.03 2.51 -7.48
CA PHE A 146 13.73 3.45 -6.41
C PHE A 146 13.50 4.89 -6.92
N MET A 147 14.26 5.35 -7.91
CA MET A 147 14.08 6.69 -8.49
C MET A 147 12.74 6.80 -9.23
N VAL A 148 12.34 5.74 -9.94
CA VAL A 148 11.03 5.67 -10.62
C VAL A 148 9.92 5.76 -9.57
N GLU A 149 10.01 4.95 -8.51
CA GLU A 149 9.10 4.96 -7.37
C GLU A 149 8.97 6.35 -6.72
N MET A 150 10.09 7.05 -6.49
CA MET A 150 10.06 8.41 -5.92
C MET A 150 9.47 9.43 -6.89
N THR A 151 9.68 9.27 -8.19
CA THR A 151 9.09 10.17 -9.21
C THR A 151 7.58 9.97 -9.30
N GLU A 152 7.11 8.73 -9.22
CA GLU A 152 5.68 8.40 -9.14
C GLU A 152 5.06 9.00 -7.88
N ALA A 153 5.68 8.79 -6.71
CA ALA A 153 5.23 9.38 -5.46
C ALA A 153 5.18 10.92 -5.54
N ALA A 154 6.23 11.56 -6.05
CA ALA A 154 6.26 13.01 -6.25
C ALA A 154 5.13 13.49 -7.18
N ASN A 155 4.83 12.76 -8.26
CA ASN A 155 3.72 13.10 -9.14
C ASN A 155 2.37 13.06 -8.42
N ILE A 156 2.16 12.06 -7.55
CA ILE A 156 0.94 11.95 -6.73
C ILE A 156 0.86 13.14 -5.78
N LEU A 157 1.90 13.38 -4.99
CA LEU A 157 1.90 14.44 -3.97
C LEU A 157 1.69 15.84 -4.55
N ASN A 158 2.21 16.12 -5.75
CA ASN A 158 2.09 17.44 -6.37
C ASN A 158 0.77 17.67 -7.11
N ASN A 159 -0.02 16.63 -7.41
CA ASN A 159 -1.17 16.75 -8.31
C ASN A 159 -2.48 16.16 -7.77
N ALA A 160 -2.43 15.39 -6.68
CA ALA A 160 -3.63 14.90 -6.00
C ALA A 160 -4.36 16.03 -5.29
N THR A 161 -5.68 15.91 -5.25
CA THR A 161 -6.59 16.81 -4.53
C THR A 161 -7.39 16.02 -3.49
N GLU A 162 -8.20 16.71 -2.68
CA GLU A 162 -9.11 16.06 -1.72
C GLU A 162 -10.19 15.18 -2.39
N HIS A 163 -10.39 15.33 -3.71
CA HIS A 163 -11.31 14.51 -4.52
C HIS A 163 -10.59 13.39 -5.26
N SER A 164 -9.28 13.23 -5.09
CA SER A 164 -8.54 12.18 -5.78
C SER A 164 -8.62 10.85 -5.02
N LEU A 165 -8.63 9.75 -5.78
CA LEU A 165 -8.40 8.40 -5.25
C LEU A 165 -6.93 8.02 -5.46
N VAL A 166 -6.21 7.73 -4.39
CA VAL A 166 -4.78 7.41 -4.39
C VAL A 166 -4.57 5.96 -3.92
N LEU A 167 -3.79 5.21 -4.69
CA LEU A 167 -3.45 3.81 -4.41
C LEU A 167 -1.94 3.71 -4.27
N MET A 168 -1.46 3.56 -3.04
CA MET A 168 -0.04 3.44 -2.71
C MET A 168 0.26 2.00 -2.30
N ASP A 169 1.05 1.29 -3.10
CA ASP A 169 1.46 -0.08 -2.82
C ASP A 169 2.94 -0.12 -2.48
N GLU A 170 3.23 -0.37 -1.20
CA GLU A 170 4.51 -0.80 -0.68
C GLU A 170 5.68 0.11 -1.12
N ILE A 171 5.50 1.43 -0.90
CA ILE A 171 6.52 2.46 -1.11
C ILE A 171 7.70 2.32 -0.14
N GLY A 172 8.92 2.64 -0.58
CA GLY A 172 10.12 2.66 0.24
C GLY A 172 10.92 1.35 0.24
N ARG A 173 10.50 0.33 -0.52
CA ARG A 173 11.19 -0.98 -0.52
C ARG A 173 12.51 -1.03 -1.25
N GLY A 174 12.77 -0.08 -2.16
CA GLY A 174 14.00 -0.04 -2.95
C GLY A 174 15.23 0.56 -2.22
N THR A 175 15.11 0.90 -0.93
CA THR A 175 16.17 1.57 -0.15
C THR A 175 16.37 0.91 1.23
N SER A 176 17.21 1.51 2.09
CA SER A 176 17.43 1.05 3.46
C SER A 176 16.11 0.98 4.23
N THR A 177 15.99 0.05 5.18
CA THR A 177 14.71 -0.18 5.89
C THR A 177 14.24 1.07 6.63
N PHE A 178 15.14 1.81 7.28
CA PHE A 178 14.81 3.04 8.01
C PHE A 178 14.49 4.21 7.07
N ASP A 179 15.22 4.38 5.96
CA ASP A 179 14.89 5.42 4.98
C ASP A 179 13.54 5.14 4.32
N GLY A 180 13.31 3.88 3.96
CA GLY A 180 12.07 3.43 3.33
C GLY A 180 10.86 3.62 4.23
N LEU A 181 10.99 3.25 5.51
CA LEU A 181 9.97 3.48 6.52
C LEU A 181 9.70 4.98 6.72
N SER A 182 10.76 5.78 6.87
CA SER A 182 10.65 7.23 7.10
C SER A 182 9.96 7.94 5.93
N LEU A 183 10.31 7.58 4.69
CA LEU A 183 9.67 8.10 3.50
C LEU A 183 8.22 7.65 3.39
N ALA A 184 7.93 6.36 3.63
CA ALA A 184 6.58 5.84 3.57
C ALA A 184 5.66 6.54 4.60
N TRP A 185 6.15 6.73 5.83
CA TRP A 185 5.45 7.47 6.87
C TRP A 185 5.21 8.93 6.45
N ALA A 186 6.25 9.63 6.00
CA ALA A 186 6.13 11.04 5.62
C ALA A 186 5.17 11.26 4.44
N VAL A 187 5.20 10.35 3.46
CA VAL A 187 4.28 10.39 2.31
C VAL A 187 2.85 10.12 2.75
N ALA A 188 2.61 9.09 3.56
CA ALA A 188 1.27 8.78 4.07
C ALA A 188 0.71 9.93 4.92
N HIS A 189 1.56 10.50 5.79
CA HIS A 189 1.20 11.63 6.64
C HIS A 189 0.85 12.87 5.82
N HIS A 190 1.67 13.24 4.84
CA HIS A 190 1.40 14.38 3.97
C HIS A 190 0.10 14.20 3.17
N ILE A 191 -0.18 12.99 2.67
CA ILE A 191 -1.44 12.71 1.97
C ILE A 191 -2.63 12.83 2.93
N GLY A 192 -2.53 12.24 4.13
CA GLY A 192 -3.61 12.25 5.12
C GLY A 192 -3.94 13.65 5.64
N GLU A 193 -2.93 14.44 5.97
CA GLU A 193 -3.10 15.75 6.61
C GLU A 193 -3.27 16.90 5.61
N ASN A 194 -2.39 16.98 4.59
CA ASN A 194 -2.33 18.15 3.71
C ASN A 194 -3.16 17.98 2.45
N VAL A 195 -3.06 16.83 1.78
CA VAL A 195 -3.79 16.57 0.53
C VAL A 195 -5.24 16.17 0.81
N ARG A 196 -5.47 15.40 1.87
CA ARG A 196 -6.75 14.80 2.26
C ARG A 196 -7.42 13.99 1.14
N ALA A 197 -6.63 13.34 0.28
CA ALA A 197 -7.14 12.47 -0.76
C ALA A 197 -7.70 11.14 -0.20
N PHE A 198 -8.68 10.56 -0.88
CA PHE A 198 -9.12 9.19 -0.58
C PHE A 198 -8.01 8.21 -0.91
N THR A 199 -7.46 7.51 0.09
CA THR A 199 -6.19 6.81 -0.07
C THR A 199 -6.25 5.40 0.49
N LEU A 200 -5.85 4.43 -0.34
CA LEU A 200 -5.52 3.07 0.08
C LEU A 200 -3.99 2.94 0.10
N PHE A 201 -3.43 2.74 1.28
CA PHE A 201 -1.98 2.66 1.49
C PHE A 201 -1.60 1.26 1.94
N ALA A 202 -1.29 0.38 1.00
CA ALA A 202 -0.78 -0.94 1.31
C ALA A 202 0.69 -0.89 1.71
N THR A 203 1.04 -1.54 2.82
CA THR A 203 2.43 -1.57 3.31
C THR A 203 2.79 -2.90 3.95
N HIS A 204 4.09 -3.12 4.06
CA HIS A 204 4.70 -4.21 4.82
C HIS A 204 5.37 -3.70 6.12
N TYR A 205 5.48 -2.37 6.27
CA TYR A 205 5.93 -1.73 7.50
C TYR A 205 4.80 -1.73 8.52
N PHE A 206 4.98 -2.47 9.61
CA PHE A 206 3.99 -2.57 10.66
C PHE A 206 3.89 -1.26 11.47
N GLU A 207 5.00 -0.55 11.56
CA GLU A 207 5.16 0.73 12.24
C GLU A 207 4.22 1.81 11.69
N LEU A 208 3.84 1.73 10.40
CA LEU A 208 2.88 2.64 9.78
C LEU A 208 1.46 2.50 10.36
N THR A 209 1.15 1.42 11.08
CA THR A 209 -0.15 1.28 11.74
C THR A 209 -0.37 2.32 12.85
N GLY A 210 0.71 2.89 13.40
CA GLY A 210 0.65 3.98 14.36
C GLY A 210 0.09 5.29 13.79
N LEU A 211 0.07 5.47 12.46
CA LEU A 211 -0.52 6.66 11.82
C LEU A 211 -2.01 6.83 12.14
N ALA A 212 -2.72 5.75 12.47
CA ALA A 212 -4.12 5.81 12.87
C ALA A 212 -4.33 6.52 14.21
N ASP A 213 -3.31 6.57 15.06
CA ASP A 213 -3.36 7.28 16.35
C ASP A 213 -2.94 8.76 16.20
N GLU A 214 -2.24 9.10 15.12
CA GLU A 214 -1.68 10.44 14.86
C GLU A 214 -2.58 11.30 13.95
N LEU A 215 -3.27 10.68 12.98
CA LEU A 215 -4.03 11.37 11.95
C LEU A 215 -5.53 11.13 12.06
N GLU A 216 -6.29 12.21 12.19
CA GLU A 216 -7.74 12.16 12.04
C GLU A 216 -8.10 11.66 10.64
N GLY A 217 -8.99 10.66 10.58
CA GLY A 217 -9.40 10.04 9.32
C GLY A 217 -8.47 8.97 8.77
N CYS A 218 -7.43 8.59 9.52
CA CYS A 218 -6.63 7.40 9.24
C CYS A 218 -7.21 6.17 9.96
N ALA A 219 -7.32 5.05 9.25
CA ALA A 219 -7.77 3.79 9.85
C ALA A 219 -6.94 2.61 9.34
N ASN A 220 -6.74 1.63 10.22
CA ASN A 220 -6.03 0.40 9.87
C ASN A 220 -6.99 -0.65 9.30
N LEU A 221 -6.55 -1.30 8.24
CA LEU A 221 -7.13 -2.51 7.66
C LEU A 221 -6.07 -3.61 7.60
N HIS A 222 -6.51 -4.85 7.66
CA HIS A 222 -5.65 -5.99 7.35
C HIS A 222 -6.37 -7.07 6.54
N LEU A 223 -5.60 -7.82 5.76
CA LEU A 223 -6.09 -9.05 5.14
C LEU A 223 -5.83 -10.25 6.04
N ASP A 224 -6.90 -10.98 6.32
CA ASP A 224 -6.90 -12.10 7.25
C ASP A 224 -6.18 -13.34 6.67
N ALA A 225 -5.43 -14.01 7.53
CA ALA A 225 -4.71 -15.25 7.22
C ALA A 225 -4.77 -16.18 8.44
N THR A 226 -5.13 -17.43 8.22
CA THR A 226 -5.28 -18.43 9.29
C THR A 226 -4.30 -19.58 9.07
N GLU A 227 -3.73 -20.09 10.16
CA GLU A 227 -2.92 -21.30 10.14
C GLU A 227 -3.81 -22.53 10.37
N HIS A 228 -3.74 -23.51 9.45
CA HIS A 228 -4.39 -24.80 9.62
C HIS A 228 -3.40 -25.92 9.32
N ARG A 229 -3.17 -26.82 10.29
CA ARG A 229 -2.31 -27.99 10.16
C ARG A 229 -0.95 -27.66 9.52
N ASP A 230 -0.23 -26.71 10.11
CA ASP A 230 1.10 -26.27 9.65
C ASP A 230 1.16 -25.56 8.27
N ALA A 231 0.00 -25.31 7.64
CA ALA A 231 -0.15 -24.57 6.39
C ALA A 231 -0.86 -23.22 6.62
N LEU A 232 -0.35 -22.17 5.97
CA LEU A 232 -0.96 -20.85 5.99
C LEU A 232 -2.02 -20.76 4.89
N ILE A 233 -3.25 -20.40 5.26
CA ILE A 233 -4.38 -20.20 4.34
C ILE A 233 -4.71 -18.71 4.32
N PHE A 234 -4.66 -18.11 3.14
CA PHE A 234 -5.07 -16.72 2.95
C PHE A 234 -6.59 -16.67 2.78
N MET A 235 -7.27 -15.93 3.67
CA MET A 235 -8.73 -15.82 3.62
C MET A 235 -9.20 -14.80 2.59
N HIS A 236 -8.29 -13.94 2.10
CA HIS A 236 -8.56 -12.83 1.18
C HIS A 236 -9.67 -11.87 1.64
N LYS A 237 -10.03 -11.91 2.93
CA LYS A 237 -11.04 -11.07 3.55
C LYS A 237 -10.36 -9.91 4.28
N VAL A 238 -10.78 -8.69 3.97
CA VAL A 238 -10.36 -7.46 4.63
C VAL A 238 -11.12 -7.32 5.95
N LYS A 239 -10.41 -6.95 7.01
CA LYS A 239 -10.94 -6.68 8.35
C LYS A 239 -10.38 -5.36 8.89
N ASP A 240 -11.17 -4.71 9.74
CA ASP A 240 -10.73 -3.52 10.47
C ASP A 240 -9.66 -3.85 11.52
N GLY A 241 -8.82 -2.86 11.78
CA GLY A 241 -7.72 -2.94 12.73
C GLY A 241 -6.39 -3.36 12.07
N PRO A 242 -5.27 -3.18 12.79
CA PRO A 242 -3.96 -3.60 12.31
C PRO A 242 -3.82 -5.12 12.32
N ALA A 243 -2.95 -5.66 11.46
CA ALA A 243 -2.57 -7.07 11.54
C ALA A 243 -1.91 -7.36 12.89
N ASN A 244 -2.13 -8.54 13.47
CA ASN A 244 -1.55 -8.90 14.77
C ASN A 244 -0.11 -9.42 14.68
N GLN A 245 0.34 -9.94 13.53
CA GLN A 245 1.66 -10.56 13.35
C GLN A 245 2.14 -10.50 11.89
N SER A 246 3.46 -10.54 11.69
CA SER A 246 4.07 -10.77 10.37
C SER A 246 4.18 -12.27 10.06
N PHE A 247 3.76 -12.67 8.86
CA PHE A 247 3.72 -14.07 8.42
C PHE A 247 4.93 -14.47 7.54
N GLY A 248 6.00 -13.67 7.52
CA GLY A 248 7.13 -13.86 6.59
C GLY A 248 7.79 -15.26 6.69
N LEU A 249 8.03 -15.76 7.90
CA LEU A 249 8.63 -17.09 8.11
C LEU A 249 7.69 -18.24 7.71
N GLN A 250 6.38 -18.03 7.85
CA GLN A 250 5.33 -18.99 7.50
C GLN A 250 5.19 -19.09 5.99
N VAL A 251 5.24 -17.96 5.27
CA VAL A 251 5.30 -17.94 3.80
C VAL A 251 6.55 -18.65 3.29
N ALA A 252 7.72 -18.44 3.93
CA ALA A 252 8.94 -19.15 3.57
C ALA A 252 8.83 -20.67 3.77
N LYS A 253 8.14 -21.13 4.82
CA LYS A 253 7.85 -22.55 5.04
C LYS A 253 6.94 -23.11 3.94
N LEU A 254 5.91 -22.38 3.53
CA LEU A 254 5.01 -22.73 2.42
C LEU A 254 5.79 -22.85 1.09
N ALA A 255 6.75 -21.96 0.86
CA ALA A 255 7.64 -21.99 -0.31
C ALA A 255 8.66 -23.15 -0.30
N GLY A 256 8.67 -23.99 0.74
CA GLY A 256 9.54 -25.17 0.83
C GLY A 256 10.93 -24.89 1.38
N VAL A 257 11.15 -23.75 2.04
CA VAL A 257 12.45 -23.46 2.69
C VAL A 257 12.74 -24.51 3.78
N PRO A 258 13.96 -25.09 3.84
CA PRO A 258 14.26 -26.18 4.75
C PRO A 258 13.95 -25.86 6.24
N PRO A 259 13.37 -26.80 7.01
CA PRO A 259 12.98 -26.56 8.41
C PRO A 259 14.14 -26.11 9.32
N LYS A 260 15.38 -26.50 9.00
CA LYS A 260 16.58 -26.06 9.73
C LYS A 260 16.83 -24.55 9.54
N VAL A 261 16.62 -24.03 8.32
CA VAL A 261 16.77 -22.60 7.99
C VAL A 261 15.68 -21.80 8.69
N ILE A 262 14.41 -22.22 8.59
CA ILE A 262 13.28 -21.56 9.28
C ILE A 262 13.51 -21.50 10.80
N ARG A 263 14.00 -22.59 11.41
CA ARG A 263 14.30 -22.62 12.85
C ARG A 263 15.40 -21.64 13.24
N ARG A 264 16.42 -21.48 12.39
CA ARG A 264 17.49 -20.49 12.61
C ARG A 264 16.97 -19.07 12.45
N ALA A 265 16.18 -18.81 11.40
CA ALA A 265 15.56 -17.51 11.16
C ALA A 265 14.64 -17.10 12.32
N ARG A 266 13.85 -18.03 12.87
CA ARG A 266 12.99 -17.79 14.04
C ARG A 266 13.78 -17.42 15.29
N LYS A 267 14.93 -18.05 15.53
CA LYS A 267 15.81 -17.68 16.66
C LYS A 267 16.34 -16.26 16.50
N TYR A 268 16.83 -15.94 15.30
CA TYR A 268 17.36 -14.62 15.00
C TYR A 268 16.30 -13.51 15.08
N LEU A 269 15.08 -13.78 14.58
CA LEU A 269 13.95 -12.85 14.72
C LEU A 269 13.64 -12.55 16.20
N GLY A 270 13.62 -13.58 17.05
CA GLY A 270 13.42 -13.38 18.49
C GLY A 270 14.56 -12.64 19.20
N GLU A 271 15.78 -12.68 18.66
CA GLU A 271 16.90 -11.86 19.15
C GLU A 271 16.69 -10.39 18.78
N LEU A 272 16.27 -10.10 17.54
CA LEU A 272 15.97 -8.75 17.07
C LEU A 272 14.79 -8.12 17.83
N GLU A 273 13.72 -8.88 18.05
CA GLU A 273 12.55 -8.42 18.83
C GLU A 273 12.91 -8.12 20.29
N ARG A 274 13.84 -8.90 20.89
CA ARG A 274 14.32 -8.61 22.25
C ARG A 274 15.19 -7.35 22.29
N GLN A 275 16.01 -7.11 21.26
CA GLN A 275 16.82 -5.91 21.17
C GLN A 275 15.94 -4.66 20.99
N SER A 276 14.89 -4.73 20.16
CA SER A 276 13.96 -3.62 19.98
C SER A 276 13.16 -3.34 21.26
N ILE A 277 12.72 -4.37 22.00
CA ILE A 277 12.04 -4.22 23.29
C ILE A 277 12.99 -3.65 24.36
N GLN A 278 14.25 -4.07 24.41
CA GLN A 278 15.23 -3.53 25.37
C GLN A 278 15.59 -2.07 25.09
N GLN A 279 15.64 -1.66 23.82
CA GLN A 279 15.83 -0.26 23.45
C GLN A 279 14.60 0.61 23.75
N SER A 280 13.39 0.06 23.60
CA SER A 280 12.14 0.79 23.92
C SER A 280 11.79 0.79 25.42
N ALA A 281 12.20 -0.22 26.20
CA ALA A 281 11.99 -0.26 27.65
C ALA A 281 12.87 0.70 28.46
N GLY A 282 13.82 1.40 27.81
CA GLY A 282 14.60 2.50 28.39
C GLY A 282 13.93 3.87 28.29
N MET A 283 12.79 4.01 27.61
CA MET A 283 12.07 5.28 27.44
C MET A 283 10.69 5.20 28.10
N SER A 284 10.51 5.95 29.19
CA SER A 284 9.22 6.14 29.88
C SER A 284 8.22 6.92 28.99
N PRO A 285 6.90 6.65 29.09
CA PRO A 285 5.90 7.23 28.22
C PRO A 285 5.44 8.59 28.73
N GLN A 286 6.21 9.64 28.45
CA GLN A 286 5.78 11.04 28.46
C GLN A 286 6.95 11.90 28.00
N GLN A 287 7.03 12.21 26.71
CA GLN A 287 7.58 13.47 26.23
C GLN A 287 7.35 13.65 24.73
N GLU A 288 6.78 14.80 24.43
CA GLU A 288 6.51 15.37 23.12
C GLU A 288 7.72 15.30 22.19
N LEU A 289 7.43 15.04 20.91
CA LEU A 289 8.35 15.14 19.79
C LEU A 289 8.96 16.55 19.73
N VAL A 290 10.14 16.71 20.31
CA VAL A 290 11.05 17.81 20.00
C VAL A 290 12.24 17.19 19.28
N PHE A 291 12.40 17.55 18.01
CA PHE A 291 13.66 17.35 17.27
C PHE A 291 14.76 18.13 18.00
N ALA A 292 15.46 17.46 18.93
CA ALA A 292 16.61 18.00 19.62
C ALA A 292 17.87 17.33 19.05
N GLU A 293 18.80 18.16 18.61
CA GLU A 293 20.16 17.81 18.20
C GLU A 293 20.77 16.80 19.18
N ALA A 294 21.42 15.77 18.64
CA ALA A 294 22.06 14.72 19.40
C ALA A 294 23.03 15.31 20.43
N GLN A 295 22.60 15.37 21.70
CA GLN A 295 23.52 15.52 22.80
C GLN A 295 24.25 14.18 22.99
N PRO A 296 25.57 14.19 23.16
CA PRO A 296 26.30 12.96 23.44
C PRO A 296 25.77 12.38 24.76
N VAL A 297 25.30 11.14 24.70
CA VAL A 297 25.01 10.36 25.91
C VAL A 297 26.36 10.17 26.59
N GLU A 298 26.56 10.80 27.75
CA GLU A 298 27.75 10.62 28.58
C GLU A 298 27.80 9.14 29.02
N ASP A 299 28.61 8.35 28.31
CA ASP A 299 28.93 6.98 28.65
C ASP A 299 30.22 7.02 29.48
N GLU A 300 30.08 7.29 30.79
CA GLU A 300 31.21 7.43 31.71
C GLU A 300 32.18 6.23 31.65
N LEU A 301 31.69 5.04 31.27
CA LEU A 301 32.52 3.85 31.06
C LEU A 301 33.38 4.00 29.80
N ARG A 302 32.80 4.50 28.71
CA ARG A 302 33.51 4.71 27.45
C ARG A 302 34.59 5.78 27.56
N ASP A 303 34.30 6.89 28.23
CA ASP A 303 35.29 7.94 28.46
C ASP A 303 36.44 7.43 29.33
N THR A 304 36.14 6.67 30.39
CA THR A 304 37.17 6.07 31.26
C THR A 304 38.02 5.02 30.51
N LEU A 305 37.46 4.36 29.49
CA LEU A 305 38.19 3.40 28.65
C LEU A 305 39.06 4.09 27.60
N GLU A 306 38.62 5.23 27.04
CA GLU A 306 39.40 6.01 26.08
C GLU A 306 40.64 6.68 26.73
N ASP A 307 40.56 7.00 28.02
CA ASP A 307 41.68 7.55 28.81
C ASP A 307 42.75 6.52 29.21
N LEU A 308 42.48 5.21 29.04
CA LEU A 308 43.44 4.16 29.36
C LEU A 308 44.28 3.81 28.11
N ASP A 309 45.59 4.00 28.20
CA ASP A 309 46.54 3.53 27.18
C ASP A 309 47.22 2.23 27.63
N PRO A 310 46.84 1.06 27.07
CA PRO A 310 47.42 -0.22 27.46
C PRO A 310 48.90 -0.36 27.12
N ASP A 311 49.40 0.39 26.13
CA ASP A 311 50.78 0.26 25.64
C ASP A 311 51.79 0.94 26.58
N ASP A 312 51.34 1.87 27.43
CA ASP A 312 52.18 2.57 28.42
C ASP A 312 51.93 2.09 29.87
N MET A 313 51.18 1.00 30.04
CA MET A 313 50.87 0.42 31.34
C MET A 313 51.67 -0.86 31.61
N SER A 314 52.21 -0.97 32.83
CA SER A 314 52.72 -2.27 33.29
C SER A 314 51.58 -3.27 33.53
N PRO A 315 51.82 -4.59 33.42
CA PRO A 315 50.78 -5.60 33.62
C PRO A 315 50.05 -5.50 34.97
N LYS A 316 50.71 -4.98 36.00
CA LYS A 316 50.13 -4.78 37.33
C LYS A 316 49.20 -3.56 37.39
N GLN A 317 49.48 -2.51 36.62
CA GLN A 317 48.65 -1.32 36.50
C GLN A 317 47.41 -1.60 35.64
N ALA A 318 47.56 -2.34 34.54
CA ALA A 318 46.42 -2.76 33.71
C ALA A 318 45.43 -3.63 34.52
N LEU A 319 45.95 -4.56 35.33
CA LEU A 319 45.11 -5.38 36.21
C LEU A 319 44.40 -4.52 37.27
N ALA A 320 45.05 -3.52 37.84
CA ALA A 320 44.45 -2.61 38.81
C ALA A 320 43.32 -1.77 38.18
N ALA A 321 43.53 -1.23 36.97
CA ALA A 321 42.51 -0.47 36.24
C ALA A 321 41.26 -1.31 35.94
N LEU A 322 41.41 -2.61 35.63
CA LEU A 322 40.28 -3.53 35.47
C LEU A 322 39.48 -3.75 36.77
N TYR A 323 40.16 -3.81 37.92
CA TYR A 323 39.47 -3.89 39.21
C TYR A 323 38.75 -2.58 39.56
N ASP A 324 39.34 -1.43 39.23
CA ASP A 324 38.73 -0.13 39.46
C ASP A 324 37.50 0.08 38.58
N LEU A 325 37.55 -0.30 37.29
CA LEU A 325 36.39 -0.28 36.40
C LEU A 325 35.25 -1.15 36.92
N LYS A 326 35.56 -2.37 37.40
CA LYS A 326 34.56 -3.31 37.96
C LYS A 326 33.96 -2.84 39.30
N ASN A 327 34.67 -2.02 40.05
CA ASN A 327 34.16 -1.47 41.32
C ASN A 327 33.33 -0.20 41.09
N LYS A 328 33.60 0.52 40.00
CA LYS A 328 32.97 1.81 39.68
C LYS A 328 31.70 1.66 38.81
N PHE A 329 31.62 0.59 38.01
CA PHE A 329 30.50 0.24 37.13
C PHE A 329 30.09 -1.24 37.32
#